data_AF-A0A0A9ZFB6-F1
#
_entry.id   AF-A0A0A9ZFB6-F1
#
_cell.length_a   1.000
_cell.length_b   1.000
_cell.length_c   1.000
_cell.angle_alpha   90.00
_cell.angle_beta   90.00
_cell.angle_gamma   90.00
#
_symmetry.space_group_name_H-M   'P 1'
#
loop_
_entity.id
_entity.type
_entity.pdbx_description
1 polymer ?
#
loop_
_entity_poly.entity_id
_entity_poly.type
_entity_poly.pdbx_seq_one_letter_code
_entity_poly.pdbx_strand_id
1 'polypeptide(L)'
;KLQADIAAILLNFRQHRYVFRCDIVKMFRQVWLNPADRCYQQIIWRNSPSDPIQFFELNTISFGMSSSPYLAQRVLRQHAINCEDRYPEAAAIVLRNSYVDDLVGGSNNPEQLGHLKHQLISLLEEAGFELGKWCSNLPALLHSEDVLDGAVTFP
;
A
#
# COMPACT_ATOMS: atom_id res chain seq x y z
N LYS A 1 2.50 -18.80 0.43
CA LYS A 1 1.43 -17.77 0.55
C LYS A 1 2.11 -16.47 0.97
N LEU A 2 1.93 -15.37 0.25
CA LEU A 2 2.73 -14.14 0.46
C LEU A 2 2.09 -13.17 1.47
N GLN A 3 0.77 -13.21 1.57
CA GLN A 3 -0.03 -12.38 2.47
C GLN A 3 0.01 -12.95 3.89
N ALA A 4 0.22 -12.07 4.86
CA ALA A 4 0.15 -12.43 6.27
C ALA A 4 -1.30 -12.79 6.66
N ASP A 5 -1.43 -13.63 7.69
CA ASP A 5 -2.74 -14.00 8.23
C ASP A 5 -3.39 -12.76 8.87
N ILE A 6 -4.61 -12.43 8.46
CA ILE A 6 -5.33 -11.28 8.98
C ILE A 6 -5.50 -11.33 10.51
N ALA A 7 -5.66 -12.52 11.09
CA ALA A 7 -5.73 -12.68 12.54
C ALA A 7 -4.40 -12.28 13.20
N ALA A 8 -3.27 -12.66 12.62
CA ALA A 8 -1.96 -12.28 13.13
C ALA A 8 -1.73 -10.76 13.03
N ILE A 9 -2.13 -10.15 11.92
CA ILE A 9 -2.05 -8.69 11.71
C ILE A 9 -2.88 -7.96 12.79
N LEU A 10 -4.13 -8.39 13.01
CA LEU A 10 -5.01 -7.78 14.01
C LEU A 10 -4.51 -7.99 15.44
N LEU A 11 -3.88 -9.13 15.74
CA LEU A 11 -3.27 -9.39 17.04
C LEU A 11 -2.06 -8.50 17.28
N ASN A 12 -1.18 -8.34 16.29
CA ASN A 12 -0.03 -7.42 16.38
C ASN A 12 -0.49 -5.98 16.59
N PHE A 13 -1.49 -5.54 15.83
CA PHE A 13 -2.08 -4.21 15.97
C PHE A 13 -2.56 -3.92 17.40
N ARG A 14 -3.20 -4.90 18.05
CA ARG A 14 -3.74 -4.76 19.41
C ARG A 14 -2.68 -4.81 20.53
N GLN A 15 -1.42 -5.11 20.22
CA GLN A 15 -0.35 -5.14 21.23
C GLN A 15 0.14 -3.74 21.61
N HIS A 16 -0.22 -2.72 20.84
CA HIS A 16 0.31 -1.37 20.99
C HIS A 16 -0.71 -0.39 21.57
N ARG A 17 -0.25 0.50 22.44
CA ARG A 17 -1.05 1.59 23.01
C ARG A 17 -1.46 2.63 21.97
N TYR A 18 -0.54 2.97 21.06
CA TYR A 18 -0.78 3.92 19.99
C TYR A 18 -0.59 3.24 18.64
N VAL A 19 -1.50 3.48 17.72
CA VAL A 19 -1.58 2.74 16.46
C VAL A 19 -1.95 3.63 15.30
N PHE A 20 -1.58 3.21 14.09
CA PHE A 20 -2.10 3.77 12.85
C PHE A 20 -2.47 2.69 11.84
N ARG A 21 -3.35 3.06 10.91
CA ARG A 21 -3.62 2.34 9.67
C ARG A 21 -3.48 3.31 8.50
N CYS A 22 -2.95 2.85 7.39
CA CYS A 22 -2.93 3.58 6.13
C CYS A 22 -3.17 2.64 4.94
N ASP A 23 -3.41 3.23 3.77
CA ASP A 23 -3.68 2.54 2.51
C ASP A 23 -2.65 2.95 1.45
N ILE A 24 -2.24 2.02 0.58
CA ILE A 24 -1.43 2.34 -0.60
C ILE A 24 -2.35 2.80 -1.72
N VAL A 25 -2.30 4.09 -2.08
CA VAL A 25 -3.23 4.74 -3.00
C VAL A 25 -3.21 4.04 -4.37
N LYS A 26 -4.29 3.32 -4.73
CA LYS A 26 -4.37 2.62 -6.03
C LYS A 26 -3.17 1.68 -6.27
N MET A 27 -2.74 0.93 -5.25
CA MET A 27 -1.55 0.05 -5.23
C MET A 27 -1.18 -0.60 -6.58
N PHE A 28 -2.13 -1.28 -7.24
CA PHE A 28 -1.85 -1.98 -8.51
C PHE A 28 -1.42 -1.06 -9.65
N ARG A 29 -1.96 0.16 -9.70
CA ARG A 29 -1.61 1.15 -10.73
C ARG A 29 -0.22 1.76 -10.55
N GLN A 30 0.42 1.53 -9.41
CA GLN A 30 1.77 2.02 -9.13
C GLN A 30 2.84 1.01 -9.57
N VAL A 31 2.45 -0.19 -10.04
CA VAL A 31 3.37 -1.24 -10.48
C VAL A 31 3.29 -1.43 -11.99
N TRP A 32 4.39 -1.13 -12.67
CA TRP A 32 4.52 -1.33 -14.11
C TRP A 32 4.62 -2.81 -14.48
N LEU A 33 3.93 -3.18 -15.55
CA LEU A 33 4.14 -4.45 -16.21
C LEU A 33 5.32 -4.36 -17.16
N ASN A 34 6.03 -5.48 -17.27
CA ASN A 34 7.02 -5.68 -18.31
C ASN A 34 6.38 -5.39 -19.68
N PRO A 35 6.97 -4.53 -20.53
CA PRO A 35 6.46 -4.25 -21.88
C PRO A 35 6.10 -5.51 -22.69
N ALA A 36 6.86 -6.60 -22.52
CA ALA A 36 6.60 -7.87 -23.21
C ALA A 36 5.27 -8.54 -22.79
N ASP A 37 4.77 -8.27 -21.59
CA ASP A 37 3.56 -8.88 -21.03
C ASP A 37 2.31 -8.01 -21.22
N ARG A 38 2.45 -6.76 -21.70
CA ARG A 38 1.33 -5.81 -21.84
C ARG A 38 0.31 -6.22 -22.90
N CYS A 39 0.75 -6.97 -23.91
CA CYS A 39 -0.12 -7.51 -24.94
C CYS A 39 -1.19 -8.47 -24.37
N TYR A 40 -0.97 -9.04 -23.19
CA TYR A 40 -1.94 -9.89 -22.49
C TYR A 40 -2.96 -9.09 -21.67
N GLN A 41 -2.81 -7.77 -21.56
CA GLN A 41 -3.73 -6.88 -20.85
C GLN A 41 -4.35 -5.84 -21.78
N GLN A 42 -4.81 -6.31 -22.94
CA GLN A 42 -5.48 -5.49 -23.93
C GLN A 42 -6.96 -5.27 -23.57
N ILE A 43 -7.40 -4.03 -23.71
CA ILE A 43 -8.82 -3.65 -23.62
C ILE A 43 -9.27 -3.06 -24.95
N ILE A 44 -10.56 -3.20 -25.21
CA ILE A 44 -11.23 -2.66 -26.38
C ILE A 44 -12.12 -1.51 -25.92
N TRP A 45 -12.02 -0.35 -26.57
CA TRP A 45 -12.79 0.83 -26.18
C TRP A 45 -13.29 1.62 -27.39
N ARG A 46 -14.46 2.24 -27.24
CA ARG A 46 -15.04 3.25 -28.13
C ARG A 46 -16.00 4.13 -27.33
N ASN A 47 -16.12 5.41 -27.67
CA ASN A 47 -16.99 6.34 -26.92
C ASN A 47 -18.46 6.26 -27.36
N SER A 48 -18.70 6.00 -28.65
CA SER A 48 -20.03 5.77 -29.23
C SER A 48 -20.07 4.46 -30.03
N PRO A 49 -21.24 3.80 -30.18
CA PRO A 49 -21.39 2.64 -31.07
C PRO A 49 -21.00 2.89 -32.53
N SER A 50 -21.04 4.15 -32.97
CA SER A 50 -20.64 4.60 -34.31
C SER A 50 -19.12 4.76 -34.48
N ASP A 51 -18.38 4.89 -33.38
CA ASP A 51 -16.94 5.17 -33.44
C ASP A 51 -16.16 3.89 -33.77
N PRO A 52 -14.99 4.03 -34.45
CA PRO A 52 -14.11 2.90 -34.66
C PRO A 52 -13.65 2.33 -33.32
N ILE A 53 -13.57 1.00 -33.28
CA ILE A 53 -13.05 0.27 -32.13
C ILE A 53 -11.56 0.56 -31.99
N GLN A 54 -11.14 0.93 -30.78
CA GLN A 54 -9.74 1.16 -30.42
C GLN A 54 -9.24 0.05 -29.50
N PHE A 55 -7.96 -0.28 -29.62
CA PHE A 55 -7.26 -1.25 -28.80
C PHE A 55 -6.26 -0.51 -27.92
N PHE A 56 -6.29 -0.78 -26.61
CA PHE A 56 -5.39 -0.19 -25.64
C PHE A 56 -4.70 -1.28 -24.83
N GLU A 57 -3.45 -1.04 -24.46
CA GLU A 57 -2.69 -1.91 -23.55
C GLU A 57 -2.59 -1.27 -22.18
N LEU A 58 -2.96 -2.02 -21.15
CA LEU A 58 -2.78 -1.57 -19.77
C LEU A 58 -1.29 -1.73 -19.40
N ASN A 59 -0.69 -0.63 -18.97
CA ASN A 59 0.75 -0.58 -18.68
C ASN A 59 1.13 -1.07 -17.29
N THR A 60 0.17 -1.10 -16.38
CA THR A 60 0.36 -1.41 -14.96
C THR A 60 -0.47 -2.62 -14.61
N ILE A 61 -0.17 -3.24 -13.46
CA ILE A 61 -0.99 -4.33 -12.93
C ILE A 61 -2.46 -3.88 -12.88
N SER A 62 -3.34 -4.67 -13.47
CA SER A 62 -4.76 -4.37 -13.59
C SER A 62 -5.59 -5.04 -12.50
N PHE A 63 -6.74 -4.45 -12.18
CA PHE A 63 -7.70 -5.10 -11.29
C PHE A 63 -8.39 -6.28 -11.97
N GLY A 64 -8.78 -7.30 -11.20
CA GLY A 64 -9.54 -8.45 -11.70
C GLY A 64 -8.69 -9.62 -12.21
N MET A 65 -7.38 -9.45 -12.37
CA MET A 65 -6.49 -10.57 -12.66
C MET A 65 -6.15 -11.32 -11.36
N SER A 66 -6.22 -12.65 -11.39
CA SER A 66 -5.91 -13.50 -10.23
C SER A 66 -4.46 -13.35 -9.73
N SER A 67 -3.54 -12.96 -10.61
CA SER A 67 -2.12 -12.75 -10.30
C SER A 67 -1.81 -11.37 -9.72
N SER A 68 -2.67 -10.36 -9.93
CA SER A 68 -2.39 -8.97 -9.54
C SER A 68 -2.06 -8.78 -8.07
N PRO A 69 -2.81 -9.36 -7.11
CA PRO A 69 -2.50 -9.21 -5.69
C PRO A 69 -1.11 -9.79 -5.35
N TYR A 70 -0.75 -10.92 -5.94
CA TYR A 70 0.55 -11.54 -5.70
C TYR A 70 1.70 -10.69 -6.23
N LEU A 71 1.58 -10.20 -7.47
CA LEU A 71 2.61 -9.41 -8.12
C LEU A 71 2.87 -8.10 -7.37
N ALA A 72 1.79 -7.38 -7.00
CA ALA A 72 1.92 -6.12 -6.26
C ALA A 72 2.54 -6.33 -4.87
N GLN A 73 2.08 -7.34 -4.13
CA GLN A 73 2.67 -7.66 -2.82
C GLN A 73 4.13 -8.12 -2.94
N ARG A 74 4.50 -8.82 -4.03
CA ARG A 74 5.87 -9.30 -4.24
C ARG A 74 6.84 -8.14 -4.47
N VAL A 75 6.43 -7.13 -5.26
CA VAL A 75 7.20 -5.90 -5.46
C VAL A 75 7.39 -5.16 -4.14
N LEU A 76 6.29 -4.94 -3.41
CA LEU A 76 6.31 -4.25 -2.12
C LEU A 76 7.26 -4.92 -1.11
N ARG A 77 7.14 -6.24 -0.96
CA ARG A 77 8.00 -7.01 -0.04
C ARG A 77 9.45 -7.05 -0.48
N GLN A 78 9.73 -7.15 -1.78
CA GLN A 78 11.12 -7.15 -2.26
C GLN A 78 11.78 -5.80 -1.98
N HIS A 79 11.04 -4.70 -2.18
CA HIS A 79 11.54 -3.37 -1.85
C HIS A 79 11.84 -3.23 -0.35
N ALA A 80 10.93 -3.70 0.51
CA ALA A 80 11.16 -3.70 1.95
C ALA A 80 12.40 -4.49 2.37
N ILE A 81 12.63 -5.68 1.79
CA ILE A 81 13.84 -6.48 2.03
C ILE A 81 15.10 -5.72 1.60
N ASN A 82 15.07 -5.10 0.41
CA ASN A 82 16.20 -4.36 -0.12
C ASN A 82 16.56 -3.11 0.71
N CYS A 83 15.59 -2.55 1.42
CA CYS A 83 15.74 -1.32 2.19
C CYS A 83 15.75 -1.53 3.71
N GLU A 84 15.78 -2.79 4.18
CA GLU A 84 15.69 -3.14 5.60
C GLU A 84 16.80 -2.48 6.43
N ASP A 85 18.01 -2.37 5.89
CA ASP A 85 19.13 -1.72 6.58
C ASP A 85 18.91 -0.21 6.82
N ARG A 86 18.12 0.45 5.96
CA ARG A 86 17.85 1.91 6.05
C ARG A 86 16.57 2.22 6.81
N TYR A 87 15.55 1.38 6.64
CA TYR A 87 14.22 1.58 7.23
C TYR A 87 13.73 0.31 7.93
N PRO A 88 14.44 -0.17 8.98
CA PRO A 88 14.18 -1.49 9.57
C PRO A 88 12.78 -1.62 10.16
N GLU A 89 12.25 -0.55 10.77
CA GLU A 89 10.93 -0.59 11.39
C GLU A 89 9.82 -0.62 10.33
N ALA A 90 9.94 0.19 9.28
CA ALA A 90 9.00 0.20 8.16
C ALA A 90 9.04 -1.10 7.36
N ALA A 91 10.23 -1.65 7.11
CA ALA A 91 10.38 -2.94 6.44
C ALA A 91 9.66 -4.05 7.22
N ALA A 92 9.78 -4.05 8.56
CA ALA A 92 9.05 -5.00 9.40
C ALA A 92 7.52 -4.86 9.27
N ILE A 93 6.98 -3.63 9.18
CA ILE A 93 5.56 -3.39 8.92
C ILE A 93 5.13 -3.97 7.58
N VAL A 94 5.85 -3.66 6.49
CA VAL A 94 5.52 -4.17 5.15
C VAL A 94 5.60 -5.71 5.10
N LEU A 95 6.54 -6.31 5.83
CA LEU A 95 6.74 -7.76 5.79
C LEU A 95 5.77 -8.54 6.69
N ARG A 96 5.21 -7.93 7.74
CA ARG A 96 4.44 -8.64 8.77
C ARG A 96 3.01 -8.12 8.97
N ASN A 97 2.79 -6.84 8.69
CA ASN A 97 1.56 -6.12 9.04
C ASN A 97 0.89 -5.46 7.81
N SER A 98 1.08 -6.05 6.63
CA SER A 98 0.40 -5.66 5.39
C SER A 98 -0.75 -6.62 5.05
N TYR A 99 -1.92 -6.09 4.68
CA TYR A 99 -3.03 -6.85 4.10
C TYR A 99 -3.42 -6.23 2.76
N VAL A 100 -2.93 -6.80 1.66
CA VAL A 100 -3.07 -6.22 0.31
C VAL A 100 -2.50 -4.80 0.28
N ASP A 101 -3.35 -3.79 0.16
CA ASP A 101 -3.07 -2.34 0.12
C ASP A 101 -3.11 -1.69 1.51
N ASP A 102 -3.69 -2.36 2.52
CA ASP A 102 -3.71 -1.88 3.90
C ASP A 102 -2.40 -2.17 4.64
N LEU A 103 -1.91 -1.17 5.38
CA LEU A 103 -0.77 -1.29 6.28
C LEU A 103 -1.19 -0.84 7.68
N VAL A 104 -0.76 -1.58 8.69
CA VAL A 104 -1.01 -1.22 10.09
C VAL A 104 0.28 -1.22 10.90
N GLY A 105 0.42 -0.21 11.75
CA GLY A 105 1.59 -0.02 12.61
C GLY A 105 1.19 0.40 14.01
N GLY A 106 2.10 0.24 14.96
CA GLY A 106 1.85 0.60 16.34
C GLY A 106 3.12 0.71 17.19
N SER A 107 3.02 1.48 18.26
CA SER A 107 4.06 1.61 19.29
C SER A 107 3.42 1.95 20.64
N ASN A 108 4.14 1.69 21.72
CA ASN A 108 3.77 2.14 23.06
C ASN A 108 4.24 3.57 23.36
N ASN A 109 5.04 4.17 22.48
CA ASN A 109 5.54 5.54 22.59
C ASN A 109 5.07 6.38 21.38
N PRO A 110 4.40 7.53 21.60
CA PRO A 110 3.99 8.46 20.53
C PRO A 110 5.10 8.91 19.59
N GLU A 111 6.29 9.20 20.11
CA GLU A 111 7.43 9.66 19.31
C GLU A 111 7.94 8.56 18.38
N GLN A 112 8.01 7.32 18.89
CA GLN A 112 8.36 6.15 18.08
C GLN A 112 7.30 5.86 17.02
N LEU A 113 6.02 6.07 17.31
CA LEU A 113 4.96 5.93 16.31
C LEU A 113 5.12 6.97 15.19
N GLY A 114 5.48 8.20 15.53
CA GLY A 114 5.84 9.25 14.59
C GLY A 114 7.04 8.88 13.72
N HIS A 115 8.11 8.36 14.33
CA HIS A 115 9.29 7.88 13.61
C HIS A 115 8.95 6.74 12.64
N LEU A 116 8.13 5.78 13.08
CA LEU A 116 7.66 4.68 12.26
C LEU A 116 6.85 5.17 11.06
N LYS A 117 5.92 6.11 11.26
CA LYS A 117 5.15 6.72 10.16
C LYS A 117 6.09 7.35 9.12
N HIS A 118 7.07 8.13 9.56
CA HIS A 118 8.04 8.75 8.64
C HIS A 118 8.88 7.72 7.88
N GLN A 119 9.43 6.70 8.55
CA GLN A 119 10.16 5.63 7.85
C GLN A 119 9.29 4.92 6.82
N LEU A 120 8.00 4.69 7.14
CA LEU A 120 7.08 4.00 6.24
C LEU A 120 6.78 4.83 4.99
N ILE A 121 6.56 6.13 5.16
CA ILE A 121 6.40 7.08 4.05
C ILE A 121 7.66 7.07 3.20
N SER A 122 8.84 7.29 3.78
CA SER A 122 10.10 7.36 3.01
C SER A 122 10.43 6.05 2.29
N LEU A 123 10.21 4.90 2.94
CA LEU A 123 10.43 3.59 2.31
C LEU A 123 9.52 3.40 1.10
N LEU A 124 8.24 3.76 1.18
CA LEU A 124 7.29 3.55 0.09
C LEU A 124 7.40 4.60 -1.01
N GLU A 125 7.65 5.86 -0.67
CA GLU A 125 7.94 6.92 -1.64
C GLU A 125 9.16 6.60 -2.50
N GLU A 126 10.21 5.99 -1.93
CA GLU A 126 11.40 5.57 -2.71
C GLU A 126 11.06 4.51 -3.78
N ALA A 127 10.04 3.69 -3.54
CA ALA A 127 9.50 2.75 -4.53
C ALA A 127 8.43 3.35 -5.44
N GLY A 128 8.11 4.63 -5.27
CA GLY A 128 7.02 5.31 -5.97
C GLY A 128 5.63 4.87 -5.53
N PHE A 129 5.49 4.36 -4.30
CA PHE A 129 4.21 4.05 -3.67
C PHE A 129 3.73 5.20 -2.77
N GLU A 130 2.63 5.83 -3.15
CA GLU A 130 1.95 6.84 -2.34
C GLU A 130 1.07 6.21 -1.26
N LEU A 131 1.15 6.75 -0.04
CA LEU A 131 0.33 6.37 1.12
C LEU A 131 -0.76 7.40 1.40
N GLY A 132 -1.97 6.93 1.71
CA GLY A 132 -3.11 7.78 2.04
C GLY A 132 -4.05 7.14 3.07
N LYS A 133 -5.20 7.78 3.27
CA LYS A 133 -6.28 7.33 4.20
C LYS A 133 -5.77 6.95 5.60
N TRP A 134 -4.91 7.80 6.17
CA TRP A 134 -4.32 7.58 7.49
C TRP A 134 -5.38 7.65 8.58
N CYS A 135 -5.39 6.68 9.48
CA CYS A 135 -6.22 6.65 10.68
C CYS A 135 -5.34 6.37 11.89
N SER A 136 -5.58 7.03 13.02
CA SER A 136 -4.81 6.79 14.26
C SER A 136 -5.63 7.10 15.51
N ASN A 137 -5.33 6.43 16.62
CA ASN A 137 -5.84 6.80 17.95
C ASN A 137 -5.00 7.89 18.64
N LEU A 138 -3.98 8.41 17.95
CA LEU A 138 -3.17 9.55 18.36
C LEU A 138 -3.38 10.70 17.35
N PRO A 139 -4.29 11.66 17.62
CA PRO A 139 -4.62 12.72 16.67
C PRO A 139 -3.42 13.58 16.22
N ALA A 140 -2.43 13.76 17.10
CA ALA A 140 -1.20 14.50 16.78
C ALA A 140 -0.35 13.84 15.67
N LEU A 141 -0.61 12.57 15.34
CA LEU A 141 0.05 11.86 14.24
C LEU A 141 -0.54 12.21 12.85
N LEU A 142 -1.74 12.78 12.81
CA LEU A 142 -2.46 13.09 11.57
C LEU A 142 -2.21 14.55 11.17
N HIS A 143 -1.84 14.78 9.91
CA HIS A 143 -1.71 16.13 9.33
C HIS A 143 -3.04 16.56 8.67
N SER A 144 -3.17 17.84 8.33
CA SER A 144 -4.39 18.37 7.70
C SER A 144 -4.75 17.68 6.39
N GLU A 145 -3.76 17.22 5.64
CA GLU A 145 -3.93 16.48 4.38
C GLU A 145 -4.50 15.07 4.60
N ASP A 146 -4.16 14.43 5.72
CA ASP A 146 -4.70 13.12 6.12
C ASP A 146 -6.21 13.19 6.41
N VAL A 147 -6.67 14.30 7.00
CA VAL A 147 -8.08 14.53 7.36
C VAL A 147 -8.97 14.70 6.14
N LEU A 148 -8.45 15.31 5.06
CA LEU A 148 -9.16 15.50 3.80
C LEU A 148 -9.35 14.19 3.02
N ASP A 149 -8.48 13.20 3.24
CA ASP A 149 -8.53 11.88 2.63
C ASP A 149 -9.36 10.86 3.45
N GLY A 150 -10.16 11.36 4.40
CA GLY A 150 -11.12 10.56 5.18
C GLY A 150 -10.56 9.91 6.44
N ALA A 151 -9.52 10.49 7.06
CA ALA A 151 -9.01 10.03 8.34
C ALA A 151 -10.09 9.96 9.42
N VAL A 152 -10.16 8.82 10.12
CA VAL A 152 -11.04 8.62 11.27
C VAL A 152 -10.18 8.30 12.48
N THR A 153 -10.42 8.98 13.59
CA THR A 153 -9.85 8.61 14.88
C THR A 153 -10.58 7.38 15.42
N PHE A 154 -9.85 6.31 15.72
CA PHE A 154 -10.42 5.20 16.47
C PHE A 154 -10.66 5.63 17.93
N PRO A 155 -11.73 5.15 18.58
CA PRO A 155 -11.95 5.38 20.01
C PRO A 155 -10.84 4.79 20.88
#